data_AF-A0A1V6FDJ8-F1
#
_entry.id   AF-A0A1V6FDJ8-F1
#
_cell.length_a   1.000
_cell.length_b   1.000
_cell.length_c   1.000
_cell.angle_alpha   90.00
_cell.angle_beta   90.00
_cell.angle_gamma   90.00
#
_symmetry.space_group_name_H-M   'P 1'
#
loop_
_entity.id
_entity.type
_entity.pdbx_description
1 polymer ?
#
loop_
_entity_poly.entity_id
_entity_poly.type
_entity_poly.pdbx_seq_one_letter_code
_entity_poly.pdbx_strand_id
1 'polypeptide(L)'
;MGEVGLWFNIGTDYGALGTHPEDNALTSHGTRKRFGISSDYTCRCLASKHREFLIEKLSQLAKQYNVDYFKLDFSSILSPYGMTPYGCSATTHKYHHDLSDSIPEQYASMMHCRNELKKRFPSLVIDFSFETFGTETPSIGALMFSELHHASNMNTLKPEILNARKIRNTLYNYVTVLPNERILGSLICLQNGKAAENLLTASVGTPLIAGDLRLLDEDAKAEIKNICQNLNQLIAPGVLSEFHKFKGGNYIEYNEWDGFARYARTGNGIICLFRNEDTCEMVKIAIPNLPEGSYTLKDMASNERVATLDASELASGIAVKWQGNDYRALVFSRK
;
A
#
# COMPACT_ATOMS: atom_id res chain seq x y z
N MET A 1 8.65 -6.62 -21.19
CA MET A 1 7.40 -7.26 -20.73
C MET A 1 7.00 -6.53 -19.45
N GLY A 2 5.70 -6.33 -19.21
CA GLY A 2 5.24 -5.73 -17.95
C GLY A 2 5.43 -6.68 -16.77
N GLU A 3 5.52 -6.14 -15.56
CA GLU A 3 5.53 -6.94 -14.33
C GLU A 3 4.14 -7.52 -14.07
N VAL A 4 4.07 -8.74 -13.52
CA VAL A 4 2.81 -9.46 -13.26
C VAL A 4 2.63 -9.68 -11.76
N GLY A 5 1.49 -9.22 -11.24
CA GLY A 5 1.07 -9.46 -9.86
C GLY A 5 -0.11 -10.43 -9.78
N LEU A 6 -0.13 -11.30 -8.76
CA LEU A 6 -1.27 -12.15 -8.44
C LEU A 6 -1.73 -11.93 -6.99
N TRP A 7 -3.05 -11.95 -6.79
CA TRP A 7 -3.67 -11.91 -5.47
C TRP A 7 -4.28 -13.28 -5.11
N PHE A 8 -4.06 -13.72 -3.89
CA PHE A 8 -4.64 -14.95 -3.36
C PHE A 8 -5.08 -14.78 -1.91
N ASN A 9 -6.26 -15.31 -1.59
CA ASN A 9 -6.58 -15.68 -0.22
C ASN A 9 -5.92 -17.03 0.08
N ILE A 10 -4.95 -17.04 0.98
CA ILE A 10 -4.20 -18.24 1.37
C ILE A 10 -4.69 -18.82 2.70
N GLY A 11 -5.73 -18.22 3.28
CA GLY A 11 -6.27 -18.58 4.60
C GLY A 11 -7.55 -19.37 4.59
N THR A 12 -8.09 -19.61 3.41
CA THR A 12 -9.36 -20.29 3.22
C THR A 12 -9.30 -21.21 2.01
N ASP A 13 -10.32 -22.05 1.85
CA ASP A 13 -10.57 -22.81 0.62
C ASP A 13 -11.39 -22.02 -0.42
N TYR A 14 -11.36 -20.68 -0.33
CA TYR A 14 -11.98 -19.82 -1.33
C TYR A 14 -11.46 -20.17 -2.74
N GLY A 15 -12.39 -20.43 -3.66
CA GLY A 15 -12.09 -20.87 -5.03
C GLY A 15 -11.84 -22.38 -5.20
N ALA A 16 -11.71 -23.14 -4.12
CA ALA A 16 -11.52 -24.60 -4.15
C ALA A 16 -12.17 -25.29 -2.92
N LEU A 17 -13.48 -25.07 -2.76
CA LEU A 17 -14.26 -25.51 -1.60
C LEU A 17 -14.02 -26.97 -1.22
N GLY A 18 -13.74 -27.21 0.06
CA GLY A 18 -13.60 -28.55 0.63
C GLY A 18 -12.29 -29.27 0.33
N THR A 19 -11.35 -28.65 -0.39
CA THR A 19 -10.01 -29.23 -0.63
C THR A 19 -9.15 -29.19 0.62
N HIS A 20 -8.37 -30.24 0.88
CA HIS A 20 -7.51 -30.35 2.07
C HIS A 20 -8.25 -30.18 3.42
N PRO A 21 -9.33 -30.96 3.67
CA PRO A 21 -10.06 -30.86 4.92
C PRO A 21 -9.23 -31.24 6.16
N GLU A 22 -8.15 -32.00 5.99
CA GLU A 22 -7.17 -32.35 7.02
C GLU A 22 -6.40 -31.15 7.57
N ASP A 23 -6.36 -30.04 6.83
CA ASP A 23 -5.63 -28.82 7.17
C ASP A 23 -6.54 -27.72 7.76
N ASN A 24 -7.80 -28.05 8.03
CA ASN A 24 -8.78 -27.12 8.60
C ASN A 24 -8.35 -26.59 9.97
N ALA A 25 -8.36 -25.27 10.14
CA ALA A 25 -8.29 -24.70 11.47
C ALA A 25 -9.56 -25.05 12.28
N LEU A 26 -9.38 -25.49 13.53
CA LEU A 26 -10.48 -25.90 14.40
C LEU A 26 -10.73 -24.91 15.53
N THR A 27 -11.98 -24.80 15.95
CA THR A 27 -12.41 -24.10 17.17
C THR A 27 -12.11 -24.92 18.41
N SER A 28 -12.23 -24.33 19.60
CA SER A 28 -12.13 -25.03 20.89
C SER A 28 -13.14 -26.17 21.06
N HIS A 29 -14.21 -26.19 20.27
CA HIS A 29 -15.21 -27.26 20.26
C HIS A 29 -14.91 -28.36 19.23
N GLY A 30 -13.74 -28.31 18.57
CA GLY A 30 -13.35 -29.28 17.54
C GLY A 30 -14.07 -29.09 16.19
N THR A 31 -14.87 -28.03 16.03
CA THR A 31 -15.55 -27.72 14.78
C THR A 31 -14.64 -26.92 13.85
N ARG A 32 -14.84 -27.06 12.52
CA ARG A 32 -14.07 -26.31 11.52
C ARG A 32 -14.39 -24.82 11.62
N LYS A 33 -13.37 -23.98 11.60
CA LYS A 33 -13.53 -22.53 11.49
C LYS A 33 -14.05 -22.17 10.10
N ARG A 34 -15.08 -21.32 10.06
CA ARG A 34 -15.64 -20.77 8.84
C ARG A 34 -15.28 -19.31 8.70
N PHE A 35 -15.01 -18.86 7.48
CA PHE A 35 -14.73 -17.45 7.23
C PHE A 35 -16.03 -16.64 7.14
N GLY A 36 -16.32 -15.79 8.12
CA GLY A 36 -17.56 -15.00 8.16
C GLY A 36 -18.81 -15.81 8.54
N ILE A 37 -19.94 -15.13 8.71
CA ILE A 37 -21.17 -15.68 9.32
C ILE A 37 -21.96 -16.57 8.35
N SER A 38 -21.86 -16.33 7.03
CA SER A 38 -22.72 -16.94 6.01
C SER A 38 -21.96 -17.67 4.90
N SER A 39 -20.65 -17.91 5.04
CA SER A 39 -19.88 -18.60 4.01
C SER A 39 -19.67 -20.08 4.34
N ASP A 40 -19.58 -20.88 3.28
CA ASP A 40 -19.15 -22.28 3.35
C ASP A 40 -17.63 -22.42 3.32
N TYR A 41 -16.90 -21.30 3.25
CA TYR A 41 -15.44 -21.31 3.22
C TYR A 41 -14.88 -21.73 4.58
N THR A 42 -13.96 -22.68 4.55
CA THR A 42 -13.26 -23.16 5.74
C THR A 42 -11.88 -22.54 5.84
N CYS A 43 -11.48 -22.17 7.05
CA CYS A 43 -10.15 -21.61 7.30
C CYS A 43 -9.08 -22.69 7.30
N ARG A 44 -7.93 -22.41 6.68
CA ARG A 44 -6.74 -23.28 6.67
C ARG A 44 -5.79 -22.86 7.80
N CYS A 45 -5.21 -23.84 8.49
CA CYS A 45 -4.18 -23.61 9.50
C CYS A 45 -2.80 -23.71 8.84
N LEU A 46 -2.01 -22.64 8.84
CA LEU A 46 -0.68 -22.69 8.21
C LEU A 46 0.35 -23.50 9.02
N ALA A 47 0.05 -23.78 10.29
CA ALA A 47 0.81 -24.72 11.12
C ALA A 47 0.39 -26.20 10.91
N SER A 48 -0.37 -26.49 9.85
CA SER A 48 -0.61 -27.85 9.34
C SER A 48 0.30 -28.15 8.14
N LYS A 49 0.03 -29.24 7.39
CA LYS A 49 0.75 -29.53 6.15
C LYS A 49 0.38 -28.58 5.00
N HIS A 50 -0.59 -27.70 5.24
CA HIS A 50 -1.00 -26.68 4.28
C HIS A 50 0.15 -25.78 3.84
N ARG A 51 1.11 -25.47 4.72
CA ARG A 51 2.23 -24.60 4.36
C ARG A 51 3.10 -25.20 3.25
N GLU A 52 3.33 -26.52 3.24
CA GLU A 52 4.09 -27.15 2.17
C GLU A 52 3.32 -27.12 0.85
N PHE A 53 2.02 -27.43 0.90
CA PHE A 53 1.14 -27.29 -0.27
C PHE A 53 1.18 -25.87 -0.84
N LEU A 54 1.08 -24.85 0.03
CA LEU A 54 1.07 -23.45 -0.37
C LEU A 54 2.40 -23.04 -1.02
N ILE A 55 3.54 -23.43 -0.45
CA ILE A 55 4.87 -23.16 -1.01
C ILE A 55 4.99 -23.73 -2.42
N GLU A 56 4.59 -24.99 -2.62
CA GLU A 56 4.66 -25.63 -3.94
C GLU A 56 3.69 -24.98 -4.93
N LYS A 57 2.47 -24.66 -4.50
CA LYS A 57 1.48 -24.03 -5.38
C LYS A 57 1.91 -22.64 -5.82
N LEU A 58 2.35 -21.79 -4.89
CA LEU A 58 2.85 -20.46 -5.21
C LEU A 58 4.13 -20.52 -6.05
N SER A 59 5.01 -21.50 -5.81
CA SER A 59 6.20 -21.72 -6.64
C SER A 59 5.84 -22.10 -8.09
N GLN A 60 4.86 -22.97 -8.26
CA GLN A 60 4.35 -23.36 -9.58
C GLN A 60 3.81 -22.12 -10.32
N LEU A 61 2.98 -21.32 -9.65
CA LEU A 61 2.36 -20.13 -10.24
C LEU A 61 3.40 -19.07 -10.58
N ALA A 62 4.36 -18.81 -9.69
CA ALA A 62 5.45 -17.87 -9.92
C ALA A 62 6.24 -18.23 -11.18
N LYS A 63 6.58 -19.52 -11.34
CA LYS A 63 7.29 -20.00 -12.53
C LYS A 63 6.43 -19.97 -13.79
N GLN A 64 5.17 -20.40 -13.70
CA GLN A 64 4.28 -20.51 -14.86
C GLN A 64 3.93 -19.15 -15.46
N TYR A 65 3.70 -18.15 -14.63
CA TYR A 65 3.23 -16.83 -15.05
C TYR A 65 4.30 -15.74 -14.97
N ASN A 66 5.54 -16.09 -14.59
CA ASN A 66 6.62 -15.16 -14.32
C ASN A 66 6.16 -14.02 -13.38
N VAL A 67 5.64 -14.41 -12.21
CA VAL A 67 5.07 -13.48 -11.23
C VAL A 67 6.18 -12.68 -10.56
N ASP A 68 6.01 -11.36 -10.50
CA ASP A 68 6.91 -10.42 -9.85
C ASP A 68 6.38 -9.99 -8.47
N TYR A 69 5.06 -10.08 -8.26
CA TYR A 69 4.38 -9.66 -7.04
C TYR A 69 3.29 -10.63 -6.59
N PHE A 70 3.34 -11.09 -5.34
CA PHE A 70 2.20 -11.72 -4.69
C PHE A 70 1.60 -10.81 -3.62
N LYS A 71 0.28 -10.63 -3.66
CA LYS A 71 -0.51 -10.16 -2.51
C LYS A 71 -1.25 -11.35 -1.90
N LEU A 72 -0.92 -11.70 -0.67
CA LEU A 72 -1.40 -12.89 0.03
C LEU A 72 -2.23 -12.47 1.25
N ASP A 73 -3.53 -12.77 1.21
CA ASP A 73 -4.45 -12.46 2.31
C ASP A 73 -4.60 -13.68 3.22
N PHE A 74 -4.37 -13.52 4.52
CA PHE A 74 -4.39 -14.63 5.47
C PHE A 74 -5.25 -14.37 6.72
N SER A 75 -6.57 -14.28 6.54
CA SER A 75 -7.52 -13.89 7.59
C SER A 75 -7.79 -14.94 8.69
N SER A 76 -7.10 -16.09 8.72
CA SER A 76 -7.39 -17.20 9.65
C SER A 76 -6.53 -17.22 10.92
N ILE A 77 -5.39 -16.50 10.99
CA ILE A 77 -4.57 -16.42 12.22
C ILE A 77 -5.29 -15.56 13.27
N LEU A 78 -5.50 -14.29 12.91
CA LEU A 78 -6.13 -13.26 13.72
C LEU A 78 -7.15 -12.52 12.85
N SER A 79 -8.45 -12.69 13.10
CA SER A 79 -9.47 -11.95 12.35
C SER A 79 -9.40 -10.46 12.73
N PRO A 80 -9.06 -9.54 11.81
CA PRO A 80 -9.13 -8.11 12.12
C PRO A 80 -10.58 -7.65 12.38
N TYR A 81 -11.55 -8.41 11.85
CA TYR A 81 -12.98 -8.11 11.91
C TYR A 81 -13.70 -8.74 13.10
N GLY A 82 -12.99 -9.48 13.96
CA GLY A 82 -13.59 -10.22 15.07
C GLY A 82 -14.62 -11.28 14.64
N MET A 83 -14.63 -11.67 13.37
CA MET A 83 -15.61 -12.60 12.80
C MET A 83 -15.28 -14.06 13.06
N THR A 84 -13.99 -14.37 13.30
CA THR A 84 -13.50 -15.74 13.54
C THR A 84 -12.68 -15.81 14.83
N PRO A 85 -12.82 -16.88 15.64
CA PRO A 85 -11.96 -17.09 16.80
C PRO A 85 -10.48 -17.13 16.40
N TYR A 86 -9.58 -16.74 17.30
CA TYR A 86 -8.14 -16.75 17.05
C TYR A 86 -7.52 -18.15 17.05
N GLY A 87 -6.40 -18.33 16.36
CA GLY A 87 -5.55 -19.53 16.46
C GLY A 87 -6.15 -20.81 15.83
N CYS A 88 -5.83 -21.97 16.37
CA CYS A 88 -6.35 -23.27 15.94
C CYS A 88 -6.28 -24.27 17.10
N SER A 89 -7.37 -24.95 17.43
CA SER A 89 -7.40 -25.93 18.53
C SER A 89 -7.17 -27.38 18.09
N ALA A 90 -6.78 -27.61 16.83
CA ALA A 90 -6.48 -28.95 16.36
C ALA A 90 -5.27 -29.54 17.08
N THR A 91 -5.34 -30.82 17.44
CA THR A 91 -4.23 -31.56 18.08
C THR A 91 -3.50 -32.51 17.13
N THR A 92 -3.95 -32.59 15.88
CA THR A 92 -3.42 -33.46 14.84
C THR A 92 -2.54 -32.72 13.84
N HIS A 93 -2.41 -31.40 13.95
CA HIS A 93 -1.60 -30.60 13.06
C HIS A 93 -0.11 -30.77 13.36
N LYS A 94 0.70 -30.67 12.31
CA LYS A 94 2.11 -31.07 12.37
C LYS A 94 2.98 -30.12 13.19
N TYR A 95 2.65 -28.82 13.19
CA TYR A 95 3.55 -27.77 13.70
C TYR A 95 3.02 -27.05 14.92
N HIS A 96 1.87 -27.45 15.48
CA HIS A 96 1.37 -26.93 16.75
C HIS A 96 0.63 -28.05 17.49
N HIS A 97 0.63 -28.03 18.82
CA HIS A 97 0.06 -29.08 19.65
C HIS A 97 -1.41 -28.87 19.93
N ASP A 98 -1.82 -27.62 20.17
CA ASP A 98 -3.20 -27.25 20.46
C ASP A 98 -3.38 -25.72 20.28
N LEU A 99 -4.37 -25.13 20.93
CA LEU A 99 -4.63 -23.69 20.84
C LEU A 99 -3.47 -22.84 21.41
N SER A 100 -2.80 -23.31 22.46
CA SER A 100 -1.84 -22.55 23.26
C SER A 100 -0.61 -22.09 22.47
N ASP A 101 -0.19 -22.86 21.47
CA ASP A 101 0.95 -22.57 20.60
C ASP A 101 0.54 -22.24 19.14
N SER A 102 -0.74 -22.41 18.80
CA SER A 102 -1.21 -22.27 17.40
C SER A 102 -0.98 -20.91 16.73
N ILE A 103 -1.01 -19.80 17.48
CA ILE A 103 -0.81 -18.46 16.91
C ILE A 103 0.66 -18.23 16.54
N PRO A 104 1.63 -18.35 17.47
CA PRO A 104 3.05 -18.18 17.12
C PRO A 104 3.50 -19.18 16.05
N GLU A 105 3.02 -20.42 16.07
CA GLU A 105 3.40 -21.43 15.07
C GLU A 105 2.83 -21.16 13.67
N GLN A 106 1.65 -20.53 13.58
CA GLN A 106 1.12 -20.07 12.29
C GLN A 106 1.94 -18.91 11.73
N TYR A 107 2.37 -17.96 12.56
CA TYR A 107 3.29 -16.89 12.13
C TYR A 107 4.67 -17.45 11.75
N ALA A 108 5.21 -18.42 12.50
CA ALA A 108 6.45 -19.10 12.14
C ALA A 108 6.33 -19.83 10.79
N SER A 109 5.20 -20.49 10.56
CA SER A 109 4.90 -21.15 9.28
C SER A 109 4.75 -20.16 8.13
N MET A 110 4.19 -18.98 8.38
CA MET A 110 4.12 -17.89 7.39
C MET A 110 5.50 -17.37 7.01
N MET A 111 6.38 -17.14 8.00
CA MET A 111 7.78 -16.78 7.75
C MET A 111 8.50 -17.88 6.96
N HIS A 112 8.23 -19.15 7.28
CA HIS A 112 8.78 -20.28 6.54
C HIS A 112 8.35 -20.25 5.06
N CYS A 113 7.05 -20.09 4.78
CA CYS A 113 6.53 -19.96 3.42
C CYS A 113 7.23 -18.83 2.66
N ARG A 114 7.30 -17.65 3.27
CA ARG A 114 7.98 -16.49 2.70
C ARG A 114 9.44 -16.81 2.35
N ASN A 115 10.19 -17.35 3.30
CA ASN A 115 11.62 -17.59 3.12
C ASN A 115 11.90 -18.66 2.06
N GLU A 116 11.09 -19.72 1.99
CA GLU A 116 11.21 -20.72 0.92
C GLU A 116 10.89 -20.15 -0.46
N LEU A 117 9.87 -19.29 -0.57
CA LEU A 117 9.57 -18.59 -1.83
C LEU A 117 10.70 -17.64 -2.22
N LYS A 118 11.22 -16.83 -1.29
CA LYS A 118 12.35 -15.91 -1.55
C LYS A 118 13.64 -16.64 -1.93
N LYS A 119 13.88 -17.84 -1.36
CA LYS A 119 15.01 -18.68 -1.75
C LYS A 119 14.91 -19.16 -3.20
N ARG A 120 13.70 -19.48 -3.66
CA ARG A 120 13.43 -19.95 -5.03
C ARG A 120 13.32 -18.80 -6.03
N PHE A 121 12.78 -17.67 -5.60
CA PHE A 121 12.49 -16.49 -6.42
C PHE A 121 12.97 -15.22 -5.68
N PRO A 122 14.28 -14.89 -5.71
CA PRO A 122 14.84 -13.79 -4.92
C PRO A 122 14.24 -12.41 -5.24
N SER A 123 13.84 -12.19 -6.49
CA SER A 123 13.25 -10.92 -6.96
C SER A 123 11.74 -10.80 -6.70
N LEU A 124 11.06 -11.89 -6.34
CA LEU A 124 9.62 -11.89 -6.09
C LEU A 124 9.29 -11.04 -4.85
N VAL A 125 8.41 -10.06 -5.03
CA VAL A 125 7.89 -9.25 -3.93
C VAL A 125 6.71 -9.99 -3.28
N ILE A 126 6.76 -10.15 -1.96
CA ILE A 126 5.71 -10.84 -1.20
C ILE A 126 5.10 -9.85 -0.21
N ASP A 127 3.82 -9.57 -0.41
CA ASP A 127 2.99 -8.73 0.46
C ASP A 127 1.95 -9.61 1.17
N PHE A 128 2.07 -9.74 2.49
CA PHE A 128 0.97 -10.20 3.32
C PHE A 128 0.11 -9.02 3.72
N SER A 129 -1.19 -9.11 3.46
CA SER A 129 -2.14 -8.04 3.77
C SER A 129 -2.36 -7.86 5.28
N PHE A 130 -2.93 -6.73 5.68
CA PHE A 130 -3.27 -6.45 7.08
C PHE A 130 -4.15 -7.51 7.75
N GLU A 131 -4.97 -8.25 6.98
CA GLU A 131 -5.79 -9.35 7.49
C GLU A 131 -4.94 -10.45 8.12
N THR A 132 -3.71 -10.61 7.65
CA THR A 132 -2.72 -11.55 8.18
C THR A 132 -2.19 -11.16 9.55
N PHE A 133 -2.15 -9.86 9.82
CA PHE A 133 -1.65 -9.28 11.07
C PHE A 133 -2.77 -8.95 12.05
N GLY A 134 -4.03 -9.15 11.66
CA GLY A 134 -5.20 -8.90 12.50
C GLY A 134 -5.41 -7.44 12.87
N THR A 135 -4.87 -6.48 12.10
CA THR A 135 -4.95 -5.06 12.42
C THR A 135 -4.96 -4.17 11.19
N GLU A 136 -5.92 -3.24 11.10
CA GLU A 136 -5.99 -2.21 10.04
C GLU A 136 -5.08 -1.00 10.33
N THR A 137 -3.92 -1.24 10.97
CA THR A 137 -2.98 -0.21 11.41
C THR A 137 -1.54 -0.52 10.96
N PRO A 138 -0.67 0.48 10.83
CA PRO A 138 0.71 0.29 10.42
C PRO A 138 1.47 -0.50 11.49
N SER A 139 2.17 -1.55 11.08
CA SER A 139 2.93 -2.41 11.97
C SER A 139 4.35 -2.60 11.47
N ILE A 140 5.34 -2.22 12.28
CA ILE A 140 6.76 -2.51 11.98
C ILE A 140 6.98 -4.03 11.96
N GLY A 141 6.26 -4.78 12.81
CA GLY A 141 6.31 -6.24 12.83
C GLY A 141 5.85 -6.87 11.50
N ALA A 142 4.89 -6.25 10.81
CA ALA A 142 4.46 -6.72 9.48
C ALA A 142 5.58 -6.68 8.45
N LEU A 143 6.45 -5.66 8.51
CA LEU A 143 7.61 -5.52 7.61
C LEU A 143 8.69 -6.59 7.83
N MET A 144 8.63 -7.38 8.90
CA MET A 144 9.47 -8.57 9.04
C MET A 144 9.05 -9.67 8.07
N PHE A 145 7.76 -9.74 7.73
CA PHE A 145 7.17 -10.78 6.87
C PHE A 145 6.97 -10.30 5.43
N SER A 146 6.81 -9.01 5.21
CA SER A 146 6.46 -8.46 3.90
C SER A 146 7.43 -7.37 3.46
N GLU A 147 7.71 -7.29 2.16
CA GLU A 147 8.43 -6.14 1.60
C GLU A 147 7.61 -4.84 1.63
N LEU A 148 6.29 -4.93 1.64
CA LEU A 148 5.37 -3.80 1.74
C LEU A 148 4.34 -4.09 2.82
N HIS A 149 3.73 -3.07 3.40
CA HIS A 149 2.60 -3.25 4.34
C HIS A 149 1.34 -2.62 3.76
N HIS A 150 0.42 -3.46 3.30
CA HIS A 150 -0.92 -3.04 2.96
C HIS A 150 -1.78 -2.97 4.23
N ALA A 151 -1.75 -1.83 4.91
CA ALA A 151 -2.29 -1.67 6.26
C ALA A 151 -3.82 -1.57 6.35
N SER A 152 -4.53 -1.22 5.27
CA SER A 152 -5.99 -1.10 5.27
C SER A 152 -6.56 -1.01 3.84
N ASN A 153 -7.80 -1.46 3.65
CA ASN A 153 -8.56 -1.30 2.41
C ASN A 153 -9.28 0.06 2.38
N MET A 154 -8.65 1.11 1.85
CA MET A 154 -9.30 2.42 1.65
C MET A 154 -9.51 2.67 0.15
N ASN A 155 -10.78 2.76 -0.26
CA ASN A 155 -11.17 3.10 -1.63
C ASN A 155 -12.00 4.40 -1.66
N THR A 156 -12.00 5.05 -2.82
CA THR A 156 -12.72 6.32 -3.08
C THR A 156 -14.03 6.11 -3.83
N LEU A 157 -14.53 4.87 -3.91
CA LEU A 157 -15.80 4.54 -4.56
C LEU A 157 -17.02 5.08 -3.79
N LYS A 158 -16.87 5.28 -2.48
CA LYS A 158 -17.91 5.78 -1.56
C LYS A 158 -17.46 7.10 -0.93
N PRO A 159 -17.38 8.20 -1.69
CA PRO A 159 -16.82 9.47 -1.22
C PRO A 159 -17.56 10.06 -0.01
N GLU A 160 -18.82 9.69 0.21
CA GLU A 160 -19.61 10.04 1.38
C GLU A 160 -19.03 9.48 2.69
N ILE A 161 -18.36 8.33 2.63
CA ILE A 161 -17.71 7.70 3.78
C ILE A 161 -16.19 7.93 3.72
N LEU A 162 -15.56 7.70 2.57
CA LEU A 162 -14.11 7.66 2.40
C LEU A 162 -13.69 8.38 1.12
N ASN A 163 -13.18 9.60 1.27
CA ASN A 163 -12.65 10.44 0.19
C ASN A 163 -11.13 10.59 0.29
N ALA A 164 -10.50 11.16 -0.75
CA ALA A 164 -9.05 11.32 -0.82
C ALA A 164 -8.45 12.04 0.40
N ARG A 165 -9.07 13.12 0.89
CA ARG A 165 -8.61 13.83 2.12
C ARG A 165 -8.58 12.91 3.34
N LYS A 166 -9.65 12.15 3.58
CA LYS A 166 -9.70 11.20 4.72
C LYS A 166 -8.62 10.12 4.58
N ILE A 167 -8.39 9.62 3.37
CA ILE A 167 -7.32 8.65 3.11
C ILE A 167 -5.94 9.27 3.38
N ARG A 168 -5.69 10.51 2.92
CA ARG A 168 -4.44 11.23 3.21
C ARG A 168 -4.20 11.41 4.71
N ASN A 169 -5.22 11.77 5.49
CA ASN A 169 -5.10 11.84 6.95
C ASN A 169 -4.60 10.52 7.55
N THR A 170 -5.15 9.39 7.09
CA THR A 170 -4.70 8.08 7.56
C THR A 170 -3.28 7.77 7.10
N LEU A 171 -2.94 7.99 5.83
CA LEU A 171 -1.61 7.73 5.29
C LEU A 171 -0.53 8.64 5.93
N TYR A 172 -0.85 9.90 6.23
CA TYR A 172 0.03 10.80 6.98
C TYR A 172 0.33 10.30 8.38
N ASN A 173 -0.63 9.66 9.04
CA ASN A 173 -0.37 9.01 10.33
C ASN A 173 0.50 7.76 10.14
N TYR A 174 0.32 7.01 9.05
CA TYR A 174 1.12 5.81 8.79
C TYR A 174 2.59 6.13 8.56
N VAL A 175 2.92 7.20 7.84
CA VAL A 175 4.33 7.61 7.61
C VAL A 175 5.06 8.08 8.88
N THR A 176 4.34 8.28 9.99
CA THR A 176 4.98 8.51 11.31
C THR A 176 5.48 7.22 11.96
N VAL A 177 5.02 6.06 11.47
CA VAL A 177 5.32 4.73 12.03
C VAL A 177 6.19 3.92 11.07
N LEU A 178 5.94 4.00 9.76
CA LEU A 178 6.64 3.23 8.74
C LEU A 178 7.27 4.14 7.68
N PRO A 179 8.40 3.75 7.08
CA PRO A 179 8.93 4.43 5.90
C PRO A 179 7.88 4.45 4.77
N ASN A 180 7.72 5.60 4.11
CA ASN A 180 6.66 5.80 3.13
C ASN A 180 6.75 4.82 1.95
N GLU A 181 7.95 4.47 1.49
CA GLU A 181 8.18 3.51 0.42
C GLU A 181 7.81 2.07 0.79
N ARG A 182 7.61 1.79 2.08
CA ARG A 182 7.19 0.49 2.61
C ARG A 182 5.70 0.42 2.89
N ILE A 183 4.98 1.54 2.82
CA ILE A 183 3.52 1.60 2.96
C ILE A 183 2.92 1.41 1.57
N LEU A 184 2.08 0.39 1.40
CA LEU A 184 1.27 0.28 0.18
C LEU A 184 0.12 1.28 0.30
N GLY A 185 0.06 2.27 -0.62
CA GLY A 185 -0.67 3.54 -0.58
C GLY A 185 -2.21 3.47 -0.59
N SER A 186 -2.76 2.34 -0.17
CA SER A 186 -4.18 1.97 -0.17
C SER A 186 -4.76 1.69 -1.55
N LEU A 187 -5.77 0.82 -1.64
CA LEU A 187 -6.47 0.42 -2.88
C LEU A 187 -7.41 1.55 -3.41
N ILE A 188 -6.82 2.72 -3.74
CA ILE A 188 -7.57 3.92 -4.13
C ILE A 188 -8.08 3.81 -5.57
N CYS A 189 -9.34 4.16 -5.82
CA CYS A 189 -9.95 4.04 -7.14
C CYS A 189 -9.65 5.25 -8.05
N LEU A 190 -9.19 5.03 -9.27
CA LEU A 190 -9.01 6.07 -10.28
C LEU A 190 -10.31 6.25 -11.09
N GLN A 191 -11.17 7.17 -10.68
CA GLN A 191 -12.47 7.44 -11.32
C GLN A 191 -13.06 8.82 -10.93
N ASN A 192 -14.19 9.20 -11.53
CA ASN A 192 -15.05 10.35 -11.16
C ASN A 192 -14.40 11.75 -11.28
N GLY A 193 -13.53 11.98 -12.28
CA GLY A 193 -12.87 13.27 -12.50
C GLY A 193 -11.82 13.66 -11.44
N LYS A 194 -11.61 12.82 -10.41
CA LYS A 194 -10.61 13.01 -9.35
C LYS A 194 -9.45 12.02 -9.44
N ALA A 195 -9.26 11.41 -10.61
CA ALA A 195 -8.31 10.31 -10.77
C ALA A 195 -6.85 10.73 -10.49
N ALA A 196 -6.42 11.91 -10.94
CA ALA A 196 -5.10 12.42 -10.61
C ALA A 196 -4.93 12.73 -9.11
N GLU A 197 -5.93 13.36 -8.47
CA GLU A 197 -5.93 13.60 -7.01
C GLU A 197 -5.78 12.28 -6.23
N ASN A 198 -6.49 11.25 -6.67
CA ASN A 198 -6.47 9.92 -6.06
C ASN A 198 -5.10 9.22 -6.24
N LEU A 199 -4.50 9.31 -7.43
CA LEU A 199 -3.15 8.78 -7.67
C LEU A 199 -2.09 9.48 -6.80
N LEU A 200 -2.16 10.81 -6.71
CA LEU A 200 -1.24 11.61 -5.89
C LEU A 200 -1.45 11.34 -4.40
N THR A 201 -2.69 11.09 -3.97
CA THR A 201 -3.01 10.64 -2.61
C THR A 201 -2.38 9.28 -2.31
N ALA A 202 -2.48 8.31 -3.22
CA ALA A 202 -1.82 7.01 -3.07
C ALA A 202 -0.28 7.15 -3.00
N SER A 203 0.25 8.20 -3.62
CA SER A 203 1.68 8.54 -3.63
C SER A 203 2.20 9.10 -2.30
N VAL A 204 1.39 9.19 -1.25
CA VAL A 204 1.93 9.32 0.13
C VAL A 204 2.80 8.11 0.47
N GLY A 205 2.38 6.91 0.04
CA GLY A 205 3.17 5.68 0.11
C GLY A 205 3.60 5.16 -1.27
N THR A 206 3.86 3.88 -1.41
CA THR A 206 3.99 3.20 -2.72
C THR A 206 2.60 3.06 -3.34
N PRO A 207 2.28 3.73 -4.46
CA PRO A 207 0.92 3.78 -4.98
C PRO A 207 0.35 2.39 -5.26
N LEU A 208 -0.81 2.10 -4.66
CA LEU A 208 -1.69 1.01 -5.07
C LEU A 208 -2.97 1.66 -5.61
N ILE A 209 -3.43 1.20 -6.76
CA ILE A 209 -4.58 1.80 -7.41
C ILE A 209 -5.54 0.71 -7.86
N ALA A 210 -6.82 1.06 -7.90
CA ALA A 210 -7.90 0.24 -8.41
C ALA A 210 -8.78 1.04 -9.36
N GLY A 211 -9.79 0.38 -9.92
CA GLY A 211 -10.74 0.98 -10.85
C GLY A 211 -10.52 0.52 -12.28
N ASP A 212 -11.51 0.82 -13.12
CA ASP A 212 -11.49 0.50 -14.54
C ASP A 212 -10.95 1.68 -15.35
N LEU A 213 -9.68 1.60 -15.76
CA LEU A 213 -9.02 2.67 -16.52
C LEU A 213 -9.70 2.95 -17.87
N ARG A 214 -10.57 2.06 -18.37
CA ARG A 214 -11.35 2.30 -19.60
C ARG A 214 -12.44 3.35 -19.40
N LEU A 215 -12.84 3.61 -18.15
CA LEU A 215 -13.86 4.60 -17.80
C LEU A 215 -13.29 6.01 -17.61
N LEU A 216 -11.98 6.18 -17.71
CA LEU A 216 -11.35 7.49 -17.71
C LEU A 216 -11.50 8.15 -19.09
N ASP A 217 -11.72 9.45 -19.10
CA ASP A 217 -11.61 10.24 -20.33
C ASP A 217 -10.14 10.39 -20.78
N GLU A 218 -9.93 10.86 -22.00
CA GLU A 218 -8.59 10.93 -22.60
C GLU A 218 -7.68 11.95 -21.92
N ASP A 219 -8.23 13.05 -21.40
CA ASP A 219 -7.46 14.07 -20.70
C ASP A 219 -6.94 13.52 -19.36
N ALA A 220 -7.81 12.85 -18.59
CA ALA A 220 -7.42 12.17 -17.35
C ALA A 220 -6.40 11.05 -17.60
N LYS A 221 -6.54 10.28 -18.68
CA LYS A 221 -5.55 9.25 -19.07
C LYS A 221 -4.19 9.89 -19.39
N ALA A 222 -4.17 10.97 -20.17
CA ALA A 222 -2.94 11.66 -20.53
C ALA A 222 -2.24 12.25 -19.30
N GLU A 223 -3.01 12.87 -18.41
CA GLU A 223 -2.55 13.43 -17.15
C GLU A 223 -1.95 12.37 -16.21
N ILE A 224 -2.69 11.29 -15.95
CA ILE A 224 -2.22 10.15 -15.15
C ILE A 224 -0.96 9.53 -15.74
N LYS A 225 -0.91 9.38 -17.07
CA LYS A 225 0.26 8.85 -17.76
C LYS A 225 1.49 9.74 -17.51
N ASN A 226 1.36 11.05 -17.63
CA ASN A 226 2.46 11.98 -17.38
C ASN A 226 2.91 11.95 -15.91
N ILE A 227 1.97 11.92 -14.96
CA ILE A 227 2.28 11.80 -13.53
C ILE A 227 3.05 10.50 -13.26
N CYS A 228 2.56 9.36 -13.76
CA CYS A 228 3.21 8.06 -13.60
C CYS A 228 4.60 8.02 -14.25
N GLN A 229 4.77 8.59 -15.45
CA GLN A 229 6.06 8.65 -16.13
C GLN A 229 7.08 9.48 -15.34
N ASN A 230 6.68 10.64 -14.83
CA ASN A 230 7.53 11.48 -13.98
C ASN A 230 7.90 10.77 -12.67
N LEU A 231 6.92 10.13 -12.02
CA LEU A 231 7.18 9.36 -10.79
C LEU A 231 8.15 8.22 -11.05
N ASN A 232 7.95 7.44 -12.11
CA ASN A 232 8.84 6.33 -12.50
C ASN A 232 10.27 6.81 -12.80
N GLN A 233 10.42 7.94 -13.50
CA GLN A 233 11.74 8.54 -13.75
C GLN A 233 12.44 8.97 -12.45
N LEU A 234 11.68 9.51 -11.49
CA LEU A 234 12.22 9.93 -10.20
C LEU A 234 12.67 8.77 -9.31
N ILE A 235 11.95 7.65 -9.34
CA ILE A 235 12.27 6.48 -8.50
C ILE A 235 13.28 5.53 -9.16
N ALA A 236 13.49 5.61 -10.47
CA ALA A 236 14.43 4.77 -11.22
C ALA A 236 15.86 4.74 -10.61
N PRO A 237 16.47 5.87 -10.18
CA PRO A 237 17.79 5.86 -9.56
C PRO A 237 17.78 5.42 -8.09
N GLY A 238 16.62 5.34 -7.44
CA GLY A 238 16.50 4.99 -6.03
C GLY A 238 15.21 5.47 -5.38
N VAL A 239 14.97 5.04 -4.15
CA VAL A 239 13.74 5.34 -3.41
C VAL A 239 13.67 6.80 -2.94
N LEU A 240 12.44 7.34 -2.92
CA LEU A 240 12.14 8.63 -2.29
C LEU A 240 11.76 8.39 -0.82
N SER A 241 12.75 8.23 0.04
CA SER A 241 12.60 7.82 1.45
C SER A 241 12.37 8.97 2.43
N GLU A 242 12.71 10.21 2.05
CA GLU A 242 12.45 11.37 2.88
C GLU A 242 11.01 11.84 2.66
N PHE A 243 10.30 12.13 3.75
CA PHE A 243 8.91 12.58 3.72
C PHE A 243 8.75 13.87 4.52
N HIS A 244 8.08 14.86 3.95
CA HIS A 244 7.78 16.12 4.62
C HIS A 244 6.34 16.55 4.37
N LYS A 245 5.51 16.55 5.41
CA LYS A 245 4.15 17.10 5.38
C LYS A 245 4.21 18.62 5.53
N PHE A 246 3.59 19.37 4.61
CA PHE A 246 3.67 20.84 4.61
C PHE A 246 2.74 21.51 5.62
N LYS A 247 1.56 20.93 5.84
CA LYS A 247 0.50 21.55 6.66
C LYS A 247 -0.32 20.50 7.38
N GLY A 248 -0.85 20.87 8.54
CA GLY A 248 -1.79 20.10 9.34
C GLY A 248 -1.18 19.52 10.62
N GLY A 249 -1.99 19.54 11.69
CA GLY A 249 -1.73 18.79 12.92
C GLY A 249 -2.06 17.30 12.75
N ASN A 250 -2.80 16.73 13.69
CA ASN A 250 -3.19 15.31 13.66
C ASN A 250 -4.15 14.95 12.51
N TYR A 251 -4.90 15.93 11.97
CA TYR A 251 -5.83 15.75 10.86
C TYR A 251 -5.97 17.05 10.04
N ILE A 252 -6.32 16.90 8.77
CA ILE A 252 -6.66 17.98 7.82
C ILE A 252 -8.18 18.15 7.79
N GLU A 253 -8.65 19.37 7.97
CA GLU A 253 -10.07 19.72 7.94
C GLU A 253 -10.59 20.00 6.52
N TYR A 254 -11.91 20.14 6.38
CA TYR A 254 -12.53 20.66 5.16
C TYR A 254 -12.19 22.15 5.00
N ASN A 255 -12.03 22.66 3.77
CA ASN A 255 -11.55 24.03 3.47
C ASN A 255 -10.11 24.31 3.92
N GLU A 256 -9.30 23.29 4.18
CA GLU A 256 -7.91 23.44 4.56
C GLU A 256 -7.01 22.74 3.54
N TRP A 257 -6.18 23.49 2.81
CA TRP A 257 -5.23 22.87 1.89
C TRP A 257 -4.23 21.98 2.66
N ASP A 258 -3.78 20.90 2.03
CA ASP A 258 -2.73 20.03 2.55
C ASP A 258 -1.71 19.66 1.47
N GLY A 259 -0.66 18.97 1.87
CA GLY A 259 0.31 18.44 0.92
C GLY A 259 1.54 17.87 1.58
N PHE A 260 2.37 17.25 0.75
CA PHE A 260 3.61 16.64 1.16
C PHE A 260 4.69 16.74 0.08
N ALA A 261 5.94 16.60 0.50
CA ALA A 261 7.06 16.26 -0.36
C ALA A 261 7.57 14.85 -0.04
N ARG A 262 7.94 14.12 -1.09
CA ARG A 262 8.72 12.88 -1.01
C ARG A 262 9.98 13.04 -1.83
N TYR A 263 11.14 12.73 -1.25
CA TYR A 263 12.40 12.98 -1.92
C TYR A 263 13.51 12.02 -1.53
N ALA A 264 14.48 11.90 -2.42
CA ALA A 264 15.73 11.23 -2.14
C ALA A 264 16.70 12.22 -1.50
N ARG A 265 17.63 11.70 -0.68
CA ARG A 265 18.74 12.49 -0.12
C ARG A 265 19.66 13.10 -1.18
N THR A 266 19.57 12.65 -2.42
CA THR A 266 20.27 13.23 -3.58
C THR A 266 19.66 14.56 -4.05
N GLY A 267 18.44 14.89 -3.58
CA GLY A 267 17.74 16.14 -3.85
C GLY A 267 16.58 16.03 -4.84
N ASN A 268 16.36 14.87 -5.47
CA ASN A 268 15.25 14.71 -6.41
C ASN A 268 13.98 14.27 -5.69
N GLY A 269 12.81 14.79 -6.07
CA GLY A 269 11.56 14.42 -5.43
C GLY A 269 10.30 14.96 -6.08
N ILE A 270 9.18 14.68 -5.42
CA ILE A 270 7.84 15.15 -5.76
C ILE A 270 7.30 16.05 -4.65
N ILE A 271 6.46 16.99 -5.05
CA ILE A 271 5.60 17.83 -4.20
C ILE A 271 4.17 17.55 -4.64
N CYS A 272 3.30 17.17 -3.72
CA CYS A 272 1.89 17.00 -3.96
C CYS A 272 1.10 17.93 -3.04
N LEU A 273 0.26 18.78 -3.61
CA LEU A 273 -0.59 19.74 -2.90
C LEU A 273 -2.05 19.46 -3.23
N PHE A 274 -2.92 19.64 -2.26
CA PHE A 274 -4.36 19.38 -2.38
C PHE A 274 -5.10 20.56 -1.80
N ARG A 275 -6.04 21.11 -2.57
CA ARG A 275 -6.77 22.32 -2.20
C ARG A 275 -7.80 22.06 -1.11
N ASN A 276 -8.49 20.91 -1.12
CA ASN A 276 -9.59 20.60 -0.19
C ASN A 276 -10.56 21.77 -0.02
N GLU A 277 -11.01 22.34 -1.13
CA GLU A 277 -11.98 23.44 -1.13
C GLU A 277 -11.49 24.74 -0.46
N ASP A 278 -10.21 24.81 -0.06
CA ASP A 278 -9.55 26.03 0.42
C ASP A 278 -9.55 27.11 -0.67
N THR A 279 -9.87 28.35 -0.27
CA THR A 279 -10.07 29.47 -1.19
C THR A 279 -8.79 30.27 -1.47
N CYS A 280 -7.65 29.93 -0.85
CA CYS A 280 -6.39 30.62 -1.11
C CYS A 280 -5.99 30.44 -2.59
N GLU A 281 -5.63 31.54 -3.26
CA GLU A 281 -5.13 31.49 -4.64
C GLU A 281 -3.75 30.85 -4.76
N MET A 282 -2.97 30.94 -3.70
CA MET A 282 -1.61 30.41 -3.61
C MET A 282 -1.29 29.92 -2.20
N VAL A 283 -0.39 28.96 -2.13
CA VAL A 283 0.12 28.39 -0.89
C VAL A 283 1.62 28.57 -0.79
N LYS A 284 2.13 28.69 0.44
CA LYS A 284 3.57 28.74 0.70
C LYS A 284 4.02 27.37 1.18
N ILE A 285 5.04 26.81 0.54
CA ILE A 285 5.64 25.51 0.91
C ILE A 285 7.14 25.67 1.09
N ALA A 286 7.74 24.90 1.99
CA ALA A 286 9.17 24.84 2.20
C ALA A 286 9.62 23.38 2.25
N ILE A 287 10.76 23.06 1.64
CA ILE A 287 11.36 21.72 1.71
C ILE A 287 12.69 21.84 2.47
N PRO A 288 12.77 21.32 3.70
CA PRO A 288 14.00 21.40 4.48
C PRO A 288 15.05 20.40 3.97
N ASN A 289 16.31 20.63 4.37
CA ASN A 289 17.40 19.65 4.26
C ASN A 289 17.71 19.14 2.85
N LEU A 290 17.44 19.94 1.81
CA LEU A 290 17.91 19.63 0.46
C LEU A 290 19.43 19.86 0.34
N PRO A 291 20.16 19.01 -0.41
CA PRO A 291 21.54 19.29 -0.76
C PRO A 291 21.69 20.65 -1.46
N GLU A 292 22.80 21.34 -1.21
CA GLU A 292 23.11 22.60 -1.91
C GLU A 292 23.12 22.42 -3.43
N GLY A 293 22.59 23.39 -4.16
CA GLY A 293 22.58 23.37 -5.62
C GLY A 293 21.34 24.02 -6.21
N SER A 294 21.28 23.99 -7.54
CA SER A 294 20.16 24.53 -8.32
C SER A 294 19.17 23.41 -8.65
N TYR A 295 17.90 23.70 -8.49
CA TYR A 295 16.78 22.80 -8.69
C TYR A 295 15.87 23.30 -9.80
N THR A 296 15.41 22.39 -10.65
CA THR A 296 14.33 22.68 -11.60
C THR A 296 13.01 22.20 -11.03
N LEU A 297 12.00 23.06 -11.01
CA LEU A 297 10.63 22.71 -10.71
C LEU A 297 9.84 22.54 -12.01
N LYS A 298 9.13 21.41 -12.17
CA LYS A 298 8.24 21.13 -13.30
C LYS A 298 6.89 20.64 -12.82
N ASP A 299 5.83 20.94 -13.55
CA ASP A 299 4.52 20.34 -13.31
C ASP A 299 4.49 18.90 -13.82
N MET A 300 4.01 17.95 -13.01
CA MET A 300 4.00 16.51 -13.35
C MET A 300 2.94 16.16 -14.38
N ALA A 301 1.84 16.92 -14.47
CA ALA A 301 0.74 16.66 -15.39
C ALA A 301 1.09 17.19 -16.79
N SER A 302 1.71 18.38 -16.90
CA SER A 302 2.00 19.02 -18.19
C SER A 302 3.47 18.93 -18.63
N ASN A 303 4.40 18.55 -17.75
CA ASN A 303 5.86 18.64 -17.94
C ASN A 303 6.40 20.08 -18.11
N GLU A 304 5.56 21.10 -17.95
CA GLU A 304 5.99 22.49 -18.09
C GLU A 304 6.93 22.89 -16.96
N ARG A 305 8.00 23.62 -17.32
CA ARG A 305 8.93 24.16 -16.34
C ARG A 305 8.27 25.32 -15.59
N VAL A 306 8.15 25.19 -14.28
CA VAL A 306 7.58 26.21 -13.40
C VAL A 306 8.65 27.20 -12.96
N ALA A 307 9.81 26.72 -12.51
CA ALA A 307 10.88 27.59 -11.99
C ALA A 307 12.26 26.91 -12.03
N THR A 308 13.31 27.71 -11.82
CA THR A 308 14.62 27.25 -11.36
C THR A 308 14.92 27.99 -10.06
N LEU A 309 15.29 27.26 -9.03
CA LEU A 309 15.44 27.75 -7.65
C LEU A 309 16.68 27.12 -7.02
N ASP A 310 17.35 27.83 -6.13
CA ASP A 310 18.40 27.24 -5.32
C ASP A 310 17.84 26.53 -4.07
N ALA A 311 18.64 25.63 -3.49
CA ALA A 311 18.28 24.89 -2.28
C ALA A 311 17.77 25.81 -1.15
N SER A 312 18.41 26.96 -0.97
CA SER A 312 18.06 27.96 0.06
C SER A 312 16.70 28.61 -0.19
N GLU A 313 16.29 28.77 -1.45
CA GLU A 313 14.97 29.31 -1.81
C GLU A 313 13.87 28.29 -1.49
N LEU A 314 14.08 27.02 -1.86
CA LEU A 314 13.15 25.94 -1.50
C LEU A 314 13.05 25.73 0.02
N ALA A 315 14.16 25.89 0.74
CA ALA A 315 14.18 25.77 2.20
C ALA A 315 13.50 26.96 2.91
N SER A 316 13.64 28.18 2.39
CA SER A 316 13.00 29.40 2.94
C SER A 316 11.52 29.50 2.58
N GLY A 317 11.14 28.78 1.53
CA GLY A 317 9.79 28.52 1.10
C GLY A 317 9.35 29.38 -0.08
N ILE A 318 8.61 28.75 -1.00
CA ILE A 318 8.15 29.31 -2.26
C ILE A 318 6.62 29.40 -2.32
N ALA A 319 6.17 30.36 -3.12
CA ALA A 319 4.76 30.53 -3.47
C ALA A 319 4.37 29.59 -4.62
N VAL A 320 3.33 28.79 -4.43
CA VAL A 320 2.76 27.92 -5.47
C VAL A 320 1.31 28.33 -5.70
N LYS A 321 0.99 28.79 -6.90
CA LYS A 321 -0.38 29.10 -7.34
C LYS A 321 -1.12 27.83 -7.70
N TRP A 322 -2.43 27.78 -7.51
CA TRP A 322 -3.25 26.73 -8.14
C TRP A 322 -3.37 26.98 -9.66
N GLN A 323 -3.54 25.92 -10.46
CA GLN A 323 -3.66 26.01 -11.92
C GLN A 323 -5.00 25.43 -12.41
N GLY A 324 -6.11 25.95 -11.88
CA GLY A 324 -7.45 25.50 -12.23
C GLY A 324 -7.88 24.16 -11.60
N ASN A 325 -6.93 23.33 -11.18
CA ASN A 325 -7.17 22.06 -10.50
C ASN A 325 -7.20 22.21 -8.96
N ASP A 326 -7.89 21.28 -8.30
CA ASP A 326 -7.92 21.15 -6.83
C ASP A 326 -6.68 20.45 -6.26
N TYR A 327 -5.65 20.28 -7.07
CA TYR A 327 -4.37 19.72 -6.67
C TYR A 327 -3.23 20.37 -7.48
N ARG A 328 -1.99 20.19 -7.01
CA ARG A 328 -0.76 20.43 -7.77
C ARG A 328 0.20 19.27 -7.55
N ALA A 329 0.89 18.87 -8.61
CA ALA A 329 1.95 17.88 -8.54
C ALA A 329 3.20 18.44 -9.23
N LEU A 330 4.29 18.60 -8.49
CA LEU A 330 5.53 19.14 -9.02
C LEU A 330 6.65 18.13 -8.85
N VAL A 331 7.48 17.98 -9.87
CA VAL A 331 8.81 17.39 -9.74
C VAL A 331 9.79 18.50 -9.39
N PHE A 332 10.67 18.22 -8.43
CA PHE A 332 11.90 18.98 -8.26
C PHE A 332 13.11 18.09 -8.50
N SER A 333 14.07 18.58 -9.27
CA SER A 333 15.29 17.82 -9.58
C SER A 333 16.51 18.71 -9.50
N ARG A 334 17.54 18.21 -8.83
CA ARG A 334 18.85 18.85 -8.73
C ARG A 334 19.55 18.76 -10.09
N LYS A 335 20.12 19.89 -10.53
CA LYS A 335 20.89 19.98 -11.77
C LYS A 335 22.30 19.43 -11.64
#